data_AF-A0A0F6YIV3-F1
#
_entry.id   AF-A0A0F6YIV3-F1
#
_cell.length_a   1.000
_cell.length_b   1.000
_cell.length_c   1.000
_cell.angle_alpha   90.00
_cell.angle_beta   90.00
_cell.angle_gamma   90.00
#
_symmetry.space_group_name_H-M   'P 1'
#
loop_
_entity.id
_entity.type
_entity.pdbx_description
1 polymer ?
#
loop_
_entity_poly.entity_id
_entity_poly.type
_entity_poly.pdbx_seq_one_letter_code
_entity_poly.pdbx_strand_id
1 'polypeptide(L)'
;MRRASRRDTGDLRREHCTGSRHPAALFHVHPISRPDLALARSRRAGIRLARRSHDMRLLPRATLTSVLRGASPIVGSRADDGAPRGWISPIEARALLGIEYVDLVEAERTYLASPERSWWSDTKVVARAALANALVPERELVFERRPHLVSACVDNLTVDEALHAIVDAPRADRARIVHFAHAHLLNLAYEDDALSRALSRADLVLPDGIGVRLAARMRGVELRHNVNGTDLFPLLCRRAAERGVPVVLVGAREGIAERCAARLRADIPEIDVPFVSHGFLGEAGSRHIAARVRDLGRAIVLVGMGSPRQELWAWRHLADAGGVTVLTVGGLFDMFSGAIARAPDAWREVGLEWAWRLLMEPRRMARRYVVGNPLFLGRALATRGALTPATT
;
A
#
# COMPACT_ATOMS: atom_id res chain seq x y z
N MET A 1 -38.54 -66.06 4.80
CA MET A 1 -38.58 -66.82 6.08
C MET A 1 -38.25 -65.86 7.22
N ARG A 2 -39.22 -65.66 8.14
CA ARG A 2 -39.18 -65.34 9.61
C ARG A 2 -38.17 -64.28 10.12
N ARG A 3 -38.44 -63.31 11.01
CA ARG A 3 -39.55 -62.78 11.88
C ARG A 3 -39.00 -61.40 12.36
N ALA A 4 -39.67 -60.25 12.35
CA ALA A 4 -40.79 -59.74 13.17
C ALA A 4 -40.55 -59.62 14.70
N SER A 5 -40.58 -58.38 15.25
CA SER A 5 -41.05 -57.97 16.60
C SER A 5 -40.88 -56.43 16.77
N ARG A 6 -41.91 -55.57 16.61
CA ARG A 6 -42.99 -55.12 17.55
C ARG A 6 -42.48 -54.31 18.77
N ARG A 7 -42.81 -53.00 18.85
CA ARG A 7 -43.88 -52.31 19.66
C ARG A 7 -43.39 -51.97 21.08
N ASP A 8 -43.66 -50.84 21.74
CA ASP A 8 -44.90 -50.08 22.03
C ASP A 8 -44.52 -48.65 22.55
N THR A 9 -45.15 -47.55 22.12
CA THR A 9 -46.27 -46.79 22.74
C THR A 9 -46.09 -46.33 24.19
N GLY A 10 -46.29 -45.01 24.43
CA GLY A 10 -46.48 -44.41 25.74
C GLY A 10 -46.78 -42.92 25.65
N ASP A 11 -48.06 -42.58 25.49
CA ASP A 11 -48.64 -41.23 25.50
C ASP A 11 -49.08 -40.83 26.93
N LEU A 12 -49.31 -39.53 27.12
CA LEU A 12 -50.06 -38.84 28.18
C LEU A 12 -49.32 -38.44 29.47
N ARG A 13 -49.21 -37.12 29.71
CA ARG A 13 -50.11 -36.37 30.62
C ARG A 13 -49.77 -34.86 30.74
N ARG A 14 -50.84 -34.06 30.77
CA ARG A 14 -50.90 -32.63 31.13
C ARG A 14 -51.01 -32.48 32.65
N GLU A 15 -50.55 -31.35 33.19
CA GLU A 15 -51.14 -30.51 34.29
C GLU A 15 -50.09 -29.45 34.72
N HIS A 16 -50.26 -28.14 34.46
CA HIS A 16 -50.99 -27.11 35.22
C HIS A 16 -50.54 -26.86 36.67
N CYS A 17 -49.96 -25.68 36.93
CA CYS A 17 -50.24 -24.76 38.07
C CYS A 17 -49.15 -23.64 38.12
N THR A 18 -49.47 -22.41 37.69
CA THR A 18 -49.86 -21.21 38.51
C THR A 18 -48.74 -20.61 39.36
N GLY A 19 -48.45 -19.31 39.16
CA GLY A 19 -47.73 -18.52 40.17
C GLY A 19 -46.92 -17.31 39.69
N SER A 20 -47.51 -16.39 38.93
CA SER A 20 -46.91 -15.08 38.63
C SER A 20 -47.22 -14.04 39.71
N ARG A 21 -46.20 -13.35 40.25
CA ARG A 21 -46.32 -12.00 40.84
C ARG A 21 -44.99 -11.21 40.66
N HIS A 22 -45.03 -10.24 39.73
CA HIS A 22 -44.39 -8.91 39.64
C HIS A 22 -42.94 -8.62 40.13
N PRO A 23 -42.26 -7.55 39.62
CA PRO A 23 -42.79 -6.43 38.83
C PRO A 23 -42.07 -6.16 37.49
N ALA A 24 -42.81 -5.43 36.65
CA ALA A 24 -42.36 -4.84 35.41
C ALA A 24 -41.27 -3.78 35.68
N ALA A 25 -40.09 -3.97 35.09
CA ALA A 25 -39.13 -2.90 34.89
C ALA A 25 -39.51 -2.16 33.60
N LEU A 26 -40.10 -0.97 33.77
CA LEU A 26 -40.20 0.06 32.76
C LEU A 26 -38.80 0.45 32.30
N PHE A 27 -38.33 -0.12 31.18
CA PHE A 27 -37.20 0.45 30.47
C PHE A 27 -37.70 1.65 29.67
N HIS A 28 -37.40 2.84 30.19
CA HIS A 28 -37.44 4.07 29.43
C HIS A 28 -36.65 3.89 28.13
N VAL A 29 -37.37 3.87 27.00
CA VAL A 29 -36.77 4.04 25.68
C VAL A 29 -36.30 5.49 25.61
N HIS A 30 -35.04 5.71 25.95
CA HIS A 30 -34.37 6.96 25.57
C HIS A 30 -34.31 7.02 24.04
N PRO A 31 -34.73 8.12 23.40
CA PRO A 31 -34.52 8.28 21.97
C PRO A 31 -33.01 8.22 21.73
N ILE A 32 -32.57 7.26 20.91
CA ILE A 32 -31.21 7.23 20.39
C ILE A 32 -31.02 8.53 19.62
N SER A 33 -30.32 9.48 20.24
CA SER A 33 -29.81 10.68 19.61
C SER A 33 -28.96 10.24 18.43
N ARG A 34 -29.47 10.44 17.21
CA ARG A 34 -28.74 10.19 15.97
C ARG A 34 -27.38 10.90 16.04
N PRO A 35 -26.24 10.20 16.11
CA PRO A 35 -24.96 10.86 15.92
C PRO A 35 -24.83 11.18 14.43
N ASP A 36 -24.88 12.47 14.14
CA ASP A 36 -24.30 13.14 12.99
C ASP A 36 -24.36 12.45 11.62
N LEU A 37 -25.53 12.59 10.98
CA LEU A 37 -25.62 12.63 9.52
C LEU A 37 -24.67 13.68 8.90
N ALA A 38 -24.21 14.68 9.67
CA ALA A 38 -23.18 15.64 9.29
C ALA A 38 -21.78 15.02 9.19
N LEU A 39 -21.38 14.11 10.09
CA LEU A 39 -20.11 13.38 10.03
C LEU A 39 -20.12 12.33 8.91
N ALA A 40 -21.27 11.70 8.65
CA ALA A 40 -21.43 10.79 7.51
C ALA A 40 -21.41 11.54 6.17
N ARG A 41 -21.94 12.78 6.12
CA ARG A 41 -21.86 13.68 4.97
C ARG A 41 -20.44 14.25 4.78
N SER A 42 -19.73 14.58 5.86
CA SER A 42 -18.32 15.04 5.78
C SER A 42 -17.38 13.90 5.38
N ARG A 43 -17.61 12.67 5.85
CA ARG A 43 -16.91 11.46 5.37
C ARG A 43 -17.22 11.17 3.89
N ARG A 44 -18.49 11.30 3.45
CA ARG A 44 -18.86 11.17 2.02
C ARG A 44 -18.40 12.35 1.14
N ALA A 45 -18.12 13.51 1.73
CA ALA A 45 -17.51 14.66 1.05
C ALA A 45 -15.99 14.50 0.96
N GLY A 46 -15.33 14.04 2.03
CA GLY A 46 -13.91 13.66 2.05
C GLY A 46 -13.59 12.50 1.11
N ILE A 47 -14.48 11.49 1.02
CA ILE A 47 -14.40 10.40 0.02
C ILE A 47 -14.62 10.92 -1.41
N ARG A 48 -15.35 12.03 -1.61
CA ARG A 48 -15.51 12.68 -2.92
C ARG A 48 -14.32 13.56 -3.30
N LEU A 49 -13.67 14.22 -2.33
CA LEU A 49 -12.42 14.95 -2.55
C LEU A 49 -11.22 14.02 -2.80
N ALA A 50 -11.18 12.85 -2.14
CA ALA A 50 -10.14 11.84 -2.37
C ALA A 50 -10.15 11.23 -3.79
N ARG A 51 -11.23 11.43 -4.57
CA ARG A 51 -11.30 10.99 -5.97
C ARG A 51 -10.65 11.95 -6.96
N ARG A 52 -10.06 13.06 -6.50
CA ARG A 52 -9.49 14.13 -7.35
C ARG A 52 -8.01 14.38 -7.08
N SER A 53 -7.17 13.35 -7.11
CA SER A 53 -5.71 13.54 -7.19
C SER A 53 -5.28 14.35 -8.43
N HIS A 54 -6.10 14.36 -9.48
CA HIS A 54 -5.96 15.22 -10.67
C HIS A 54 -6.10 16.74 -10.43
N ASP A 55 -6.67 17.18 -9.30
CA ASP A 55 -7.19 18.55 -9.18
C ASP A 55 -6.39 19.43 -8.22
N MET A 56 -5.36 18.90 -7.52
CA MET A 56 -4.50 19.72 -6.65
C MET A 56 -3.75 20.84 -7.38
N ARG A 57 -3.47 20.65 -8.68
CA ARG A 57 -2.88 21.68 -9.56
C ARG A 57 -3.92 22.70 -10.05
N LEU A 58 -5.18 22.29 -10.15
CA LEU A 58 -6.32 23.08 -10.63
C LEU A 58 -7.02 23.83 -9.48
N LEU A 59 -6.78 23.44 -8.23
CA LEU A 59 -7.26 24.15 -7.05
C LEU A 59 -6.61 25.55 -6.97
N PRO A 60 -7.40 26.62 -6.69
CA PRO A 60 -6.91 28.00 -6.74
C PRO A 60 -5.67 28.23 -5.87
N ARG A 61 -4.69 28.99 -6.39
CA ARG A 61 -3.51 29.41 -5.63
C ARG A 61 -3.40 30.91 -5.51
N ALA A 62 -2.85 31.35 -4.37
CA ALA A 62 -2.43 32.74 -4.24
C ALA A 62 -1.33 33.02 -5.27
N THR A 63 -1.36 34.22 -5.83
CA THR A 63 -0.32 34.68 -6.74
C THR A 63 0.88 35.14 -5.92
N LEU A 64 2.08 35.09 -6.49
CA LEU A 64 3.25 35.66 -5.83
C LEU A 64 3.02 37.15 -5.50
N THR A 65 2.30 37.88 -6.37
CA THR A 65 1.89 39.25 -6.15
C THR A 65 0.96 39.45 -4.95
N SER A 66 0.01 38.53 -4.70
CA SER A 66 -0.87 38.65 -3.52
C SER A 66 -0.12 38.35 -2.23
N VAL A 67 0.86 37.45 -2.28
CA VAL A 67 1.77 37.18 -1.15
C VAL A 67 2.67 38.37 -0.84
N LEU A 68 3.32 38.95 -1.85
CA LEU A 68 4.19 40.13 -1.67
C LEU A 68 3.44 41.35 -1.13
N ARG A 69 2.14 41.47 -1.43
CA ARG A 69 1.25 42.52 -0.91
C ARG A 69 0.68 42.21 0.48
N GLY A 70 1.03 41.08 1.08
CA GLY A 70 0.51 40.65 2.39
C GLY A 70 -0.95 40.20 2.38
N ALA A 71 -1.58 40.09 1.20
CA ALA A 71 -2.98 39.69 1.05
C ALA A 71 -3.19 38.17 1.11
N SER A 72 -2.10 37.38 1.07
CA SER A 72 -2.14 35.92 1.15
C SER A 72 -0.87 35.39 1.80
N PRO A 73 -0.91 34.24 2.49
CA PRO A 73 0.29 33.63 3.05
C PRO A 73 1.16 32.97 1.96
N ILE A 74 2.46 32.81 2.22
CA ILE A 74 3.37 32.00 1.37
C ILE A 74 2.91 30.54 1.36
N VAL A 75 2.70 29.97 2.55
CA VAL A 75 2.19 28.60 2.74
C VAL A 75 0.76 28.65 3.25
N GLY A 76 -0.15 27.97 2.55
CA GLY A 76 -1.58 27.98 2.84
C GLY A 76 -2.31 26.78 2.25
N SER A 77 -3.63 26.73 2.43
CA SER A 77 -4.42 25.54 2.14
C SER A 77 -4.75 25.38 0.65
N ARG A 78 -4.75 24.14 0.18
CA ARG A 78 -5.33 23.68 -1.09
C ARG A 78 -6.60 22.88 -0.86
N ALA A 79 -6.68 22.14 0.23
CA ALA A 79 -7.71 21.14 0.46
C ALA A 79 -8.92 21.65 1.27
N ASP A 80 -8.80 22.78 1.96
CA ASP A 80 -9.84 23.40 2.77
C ASP A 80 -10.26 24.76 2.18
N ASP A 81 -11.53 24.87 1.75
CA ASP A 81 -12.08 26.09 1.16
C ASP A 81 -12.25 27.23 2.17
N GLY A 82 -12.28 26.92 3.48
CA GLY A 82 -12.40 27.91 4.55
C GLY A 82 -11.05 28.49 5.03
N ALA A 83 -9.92 27.95 4.57
CA ALA A 83 -8.59 28.38 4.97
C ALA A 83 -7.92 29.28 3.91
N PRO A 84 -7.06 30.23 4.31
CA PRO A 84 -6.40 31.12 3.37
C PRO A 84 -5.52 30.36 2.38
N ARG A 85 -5.69 30.69 1.09
CA ARG A 85 -4.92 30.08 -0.01
C ARG A 85 -3.47 30.57 0.04
N GLY A 86 -2.54 29.63 -0.05
CA GLY A 86 -1.11 29.92 -0.14
C GLY A 86 -0.61 29.95 -1.58
N TRP A 87 0.58 30.53 -1.76
CA TRP A 87 1.34 30.36 -3.00
C TRP A 87 1.79 28.91 -3.19
N ILE A 88 2.18 28.26 -2.09
CA ILE A 88 2.49 26.84 -1.99
C ILE A 88 1.66 26.19 -0.89
N SER A 89 1.40 24.88 -1.00
CA SER A 89 0.76 24.10 0.07
C SER A 89 1.69 23.09 0.74
N PRO A 90 1.46 22.79 2.05
CA PRO A 90 2.17 21.74 2.78
C PRO A 90 2.10 20.35 2.14
N ILE A 91 1.07 20.08 1.34
CA ILE A 91 0.86 18.79 0.66
C ILE A 91 1.30 18.81 -0.80
N GLU A 92 1.76 19.93 -1.35
CA GLU A 92 2.09 20.07 -2.77
C GLU A 92 3.21 19.13 -3.21
N ALA A 93 4.32 19.07 -2.45
CA ALA A 93 5.40 18.12 -2.73
C ALA A 93 4.91 16.65 -2.68
N ARG A 94 4.06 16.33 -1.70
CA ARG A 94 3.51 14.98 -1.52
C ARG A 94 2.60 14.59 -2.69
N ALA A 95 1.70 15.48 -3.11
CA ALA A 95 0.83 15.28 -4.26
C ALA A 95 1.64 15.12 -5.56
N LEU A 96 2.64 15.97 -5.81
CA LEU A 96 3.51 15.89 -6.99
C LEU A 96 4.29 14.58 -7.08
N LEU A 97 4.72 14.06 -5.93
CA LEU A 97 5.47 12.80 -5.83
C LEU A 97 4.56 11.59 -5.59
N GLY A 98 3.23 11.78 -5.62
CA GLY A 98 2.18 10.78 -5.38
C GLY A 98 2.34 9.98 -4.09
N ILE A 99 2.70 10.71 -3.04
CA ILE A 99 2.83 10.30 -1.65
C ILE A 99 1.48 10.61 -0.98
N GLU A 100 0.45 9.80 -1.28
CA GLU A 100 -0.96 10.07 -0.90
C GLU A 100 -1.45 9.20 0.27
N TYR A 101 -0.58 8.83 1.21
CA TYR A 101 -0.90 7.85 2.27
C TYR A 101 -1.44 8.47 3.57
N VAL A 102 -1.64 9.78 3.62
CA VAL A 102 -2.33 10.47 4.72
C VAL A 102 -3.53 11.14 4.10
N ASP A 103 -4.63 11.27 4.84
CA ASP A 103 -5.67 12.22 4.47
C ASP A 103 -4.98 13.57 4.24
N LEU A 104 -4.79 13.93 2.97
CA LEU A 104 -4.00 15.11 2.58
C LEU A 104 -4.66 16.37 3.15
N VAL A 105 -5.99 16.34 3.30
CA VAL A 105 -6.76 17.40 3.95
C VAL A 105 -6.32 17.50 5.42
N GLU A 106 -6.29 16.37 6.13
CA GLU A 106 -5.92 16.33 7.55
C GLU A 106 -4.45 16.67 7.79
N ALA A 107 -3.55 16.19 6.94
CA ALA A 107 -2.12 16.52 7.00
C ALA A 107 -1.88 18.01 6.76
N GLU A 108 -2.61 18.60 5.82
CA GLU A 108 -2.56 20.04 5.57
C GLU A 108 -3.12 20.83 6.75
N ARG A 109 -4.27 20.44 7.30
CA ARG A 109 -4.87 21.06 8.49
C ARG A 109 -3.95 21.00 9.71
N THR A 110 -3.37 19.83 9.98
CA THR A 110 -2.45 19.62 11.09
C THR A 110 -1.23 20.55 10.97
N TYR A 111 -0.67 20.70 9.77
CA TYR A 111 0.44 21.61 9.55
C TYR A 111 0.03 23.07 9.76
N LEU A 112 -1.10 23.48 9.16
CA LEU A 112 -1.55 24.88 9.20
C LEU A 112 -1.97 25.31 10.61
N ALA A 113 -2.50 24.39 11.41
CA ALA A 113 -2.90 24.61 12.81
C ALA A 113 -1.76 24.40 13.82
N SER A 114 -0.56 24.00 13.38
CA SER A 114 0.55 23.69 14.29
C SER A 114 1.02 24.96 15.02
N PRO A 115 1.02 24.98 16.37
CA PRO A 115 1.54 26.11 17.15
C PRO A 115 3.06 26.27 17.02
N GLU A 116 3.77 25.24 16.54
CA GLU A 116 5.21 25.26 16.26
C GLU A 116 5.54 25.80 14.85
N ARG A 117 4.51 26.15 14.07
CA ARG A 117 4.69 26.69 12.73
C ARG A 117 5.45 28.02 12.80
N SER A 118 6.49 28.11 11.98
CA SER A 118 7.37 29.27 11.89
C SER A 118 7.73 29.57 10.43
N TRP A 119 8.35 30.72 10.20
CA TRP A 119 8.88 31.06 8.87
C TRP A 119 9.88 30.00 8.35
N TRP A 120 10.59 29.31 9.26
CA TRP A 120 11.52 28.23 8.89
C TRP A 120 10.73 26.97 8.51
N SER A 121 9.68 26.56 9.22
CA SER A 121 8.86 25.43 8.75
C SER A 121 8.27 25.70 7.36
N ASP A 122 7.80 26.93 7.12
CA ASP A 122 7.25 27.33 5.82
C ASP A 122 8.32 27.32 4.71
N THR A 123 9.54 27.76 5.02
CA THR A 123 10.68 27.68 4.08
C THR A 123 11.00 26.24 3.70
N LYS A 124 10.89 25.27 4.64
CA LYS A 124 11.05 23.83 4.33
C LYS A 124 9.97 23.37 3.36
N VAL A 125 8.71 23.76 3.57
CA VAL A 125 7.60 23.42 2.65
C VAL A 125 7.88 23.94 1.25
N VAL A 126 8.27 25.22 1.12
CA VAL A 126 8.63 25.84 -0.16
C VAL A 126 9.78 25.10 -0.84
N ALA A 127 10.86 24.81 -0.12
CA ALA A 127 12.02 24.11 -0.66
C ALA A 127 11.68 22.71 -1.18
N ARG A 128 10.86 21.95 -0.43
CA ARG A 128 10.39 20.61 -0.85
C ARG A 128 9.50 20.69 -2.09
N ALA A 129 8.59 21.65 -2.14
CA ALA A 129 7.73 21.85 -3.31
C ALA A 129 8.53 22.29 -4.54
N ALA A 130 9.53 23.16 -4.38
CA ALA A 130 10.43 23.56 -5.47
C ALA A 130 11.25 22.36 -5.99
N LEU A 131 11.82 21.55 -5.09
CA LEU A 131 12.52 20.32 -5.45
C LEU A 131 11.60 19.33 -6.18
N ALA A 132 10.38 19.11 -5.67
CA ALA A 132 9.40 18.25 -6.31
C ALA A 132 9.04 18.74 -7.72
N ASN A 133 8.81 20.04 -7.91
CA ASN A 133 8.54 20.62 -9.23
C ASN A 133 9.74 20.49 -10.19
N ALA A 134 10.97 20.67 -9.71
CA ALA A 134 12.17 20.47 -10.52
C ALA A 134 12.34 19.01 -10.98
N LEU A 135 12.02 18.06 -10.10
CA LEU A 135 12.03 16.63 -10.41
C LEU A 135 10.85 16.22 -11.31
N VAL A 136 9.73 16.93 -11.22
CA VAL A 136 8.43 16.57 -11.78
C VAL A 136 7.86 17.74 -12.60
N PRO A 137 8.48 18.10 -13.74
CA PRO A 137 8.06 19.25 -14.52
C PRO A 137 6.62 19.10 -15.04
N GLU A 138 5.97 20.25 -15.26
CA GLU A 138 4.62 20.32 -15.81
C GLU A 138 4.59 19.78 -17.24
N ARG A 139 3.73 18.77 -17.42
CA ARG A 139 3.42 18.14 -18.69
C ARG A 139 1.98 17.65 -18.60
N GLU A 140 1.27 17.71 -19.72
CA GLU A 140 0.03 16.97 -19.89
C GLU A 140 0.37 15.48 -19.82
N LEU A 141 -0.30 14.77 -18.92
CA LEU A 141 -0.10 13.34 -18.71
C LEU A 141 -1.39 12.61 -19.02
N VAL A 142 -1.25 11.42 -19.58
CA VAL A 142 -2.37 10.54 -19.86
C VAL A 142 -2.44 9.43 -18.82
N PHE A 143 -3.66 8.99 -18.55
CA PHE A 143 -3.87 7.79 -17.76
C PHE A 143 -3.71 6.56 -18.66
N GLU A 144 -2.76 5.69 -18.32
CA GLU A 144 -2.68 4.33 -18.84
C GLU A 144 -2.92 3.34 -17.69
N ARG A 145 -3.77 2.32 -17.92
CA ARG A 145 -4.07 1.31 -16.90
C ARG A 145 -2.87 0.42 -16.57
N ARG A 146 -2.08 0.05 -17.59
CA ARG A 146 -0.91 -0.83 -17.47
C ARG A 146 0.28 -0.32 -18.31
N PRO A 147 0.88 0.84 -17.98
CA PRO A 147 2.03 1.34 -18.72
C PRO A 147 3.21 0.37 -18.68
N HIS A 148 3.85 0.13 -19.83
CA HIS A 148 5.12 -0.56 -19.91
C HIS A 148 6.27 0.37 -19.51
N LEU A 149 6.97 0.08 -18.41
CA LEU A 149 8.05 0.90 -17.88
C LEU A 149 9.36 0.11 -17.88
N VAL A 150 10.30 0.53 -18.73
CA VAL A 150 11.64 -0.06 -18.93
C VAL A 150 11.60 -1.53 -19.41
N SER A 151 11.12 -2.45 -18.58
CA SER A 151 11.17 -3.89 -18.82
C SER A 151 9.91 -4.65 -18.37
N ALA A 152 8.90 -3.99 -17.82
CA ALA A 152 7.67 -4.64 -17.38
C ALA A 152 6.46 -3.70 -17.45
N CYS A 153 5.27 -4.27 -17.65
CA CYS A 153 4.01 -3.55 -17.44
C CYS A 153 3.77 -3.33 -15.95
N VAL A 154 3.36 -2.12 -15.57
CA VAL A 154 3.06 -1.73 -14.18
C VAL A 154 1.58 -1.41 -14.06
N ASP A 155 0.90 -2.00 -13.08
CA ASP A 155 -0.52 -1.82 -12.81
C ASP A 155 -0.79 -0.49 -12.10
N ASN A 156 -1.42 0.44 -12.82
CA ASN A 156 -1.64 1.82 -12.38
C ASN A 156 -2.93 1.95 -11.54
N LEU A 157 -2.87 1.41 -10.33
CA LEU A 157 -4.01 1.32 -9.40
C LEU A 157 -3.94 2.36 -8.28
N THR A 158 -5.04 2.51 -7.55
CA THR A 158 -5.09 3.23 -6.27
C THR A 158 -4.73 2.22 -5.19
N VAL A 159 -4.42 2.73 -3.99
CA VAL A 159 -4.22 1.88 -2.82
C VAL A 159 -5.45 1.00 -2.54
N ASP A 160 -6.66 1.56 -2.62
CA ASP A 160 -7.90 0.80 -2.38
C ASP A 160 -8.13 -0.31 -3.41
N GLU A 161 -7.92 -0.03 -4.70
CA GLU A 161 -8.01 -1.05 -5.76
C GLU A 161 -6.96 -2.15 -5.58
N ALA A 162 -5.73 -1.80 -5.19
CA ALA A 162 -4.69 -2.77 -4.90
C ALA A 162 -5.07 -3.65 -3.70
N LEU A 163 -5.55 -3.06 -2.60
CA LEU A 163 -6.00 -3.78 -1.41
C LEU A 163 -7.17 -4.72 -1.74
N HIS A 164 -8.13 -4.27 -2.54
CA HIS A 164 -9.24 -5.10 -3.00
C HIS A 164 -8.72 -6.31 -3.79
N ALA A 165 -7.84 -6.10 -4.76
CA ALA A 165 -7.29 -7.16 -5.57
C ALA A 165 -6.44 -8.16 -4.76
N ILE A 166 -5.74 -7.69 -3.72
CA ILE A 166 -4.86 -8.52 -2.89
C ILE A 166 -5.65 -9.35 -1.85
N VAL A 167 -6.61 -8.73 -1.15
CA VAL A 167 -7.26 -9.32 0.03
C VAL A 167 -8.62 -9.95 -0.30
N ASP A 168 -9.42 -9.26 -1.12
CA ASP A 168 -10.83 -9.59 -1.33
C ASP A 168 -11.07 -10.47 -2.56
N ALA A 169 -10.11 -10.52 -3.49
CA ALA A 169 -10.24 -11.23 -4.77
C ALA A 169 -9.15 -12.29 -4.97
N PRO A 170 -9.01 -13.28 -4.05
CA PRO A 170 -8.08 -14.39 -4.26
C PRO A 170 -8.51 -15.23 -5.46
N ARG A 171 -7.54 -15.87 -6.10
CA ARG A 171 -7.78 -16.82 -7.19
C ARG A 171 -7.98 -18.22 -6.62
N ALA A 172 -9.01 -18.94 -7.05
CA ALA A 172 -9.28 -20.28 -6.55
C ALA A 172 -8.38 -21.35 -7.21
N ASP A 173 -7.99 -21.12 -8.47
CA ASP A 173 -7.27 -22.05 -9.33
C ASP A 173 -5.75 -22.06 -9.12
N ARG A 174 -5.19 -20.94 -8.68
CA ARG A 174 -3.75 -20.74 -8.49
C ARG A 174 -3.51 -19.59 -7.52
N ALA A 175 -2.27 -19.38 -7.09
CA ALA A 175 -1.96 -18.18 -6.31
C ALA A 175 -2.08 -16.91 -7.16
N ARG A 176 -2.50 -15.83 -6.52
CA ARG A 176 -2.33 -14.48 -7.05
C ARG A 176 -0.91 -14.00 -6.73
N ILE A 177 -0.10 -13.70 -7.74
CA ILE A 177 1.29 -13.25 -7.57
C ILE A 177 1.37 -11.73 -7.77
N VAL A 178 1.95 -11.03 -6.79
CA VAL A 178 2.07 -9.56 -6.77
C VAL A 178 3.53 -9.15 -6.54
N HIS A 179 4.03 -8.28 -7.41
CA HIS A 179 5.39 -7.72 -7.30
C HIS A 179 5.34 -6.19 -7.19
N PHE A 180 6.38 -5.61 -6.58
CA PHE A 180 6.55 -4.16 -6.48
C PHE A 180 7.67 -3.71 -7.43
N ALA A 181 7.31 -3.01 -8.50
CA ALA A 181 8.22 -2.44 -9.47
C ALA A 181 8.97 -1.25 -8.87
N HIS A 182 10.24 -1.47 -8.55
CA HIS A 182 11.20 -0.41 -8.25
C HIS A 182 12.35 -0.43 -9.26
N ALA A 183 13.09 0.68 -9.41
CA ALA A 183 14.15 0.84 -10.41
C ALA A 183 15.13 -0.34 -10.51
N HIS A 184 15.56 -0.91 -9.38
CA HIS A 184 16.46 -2.05 -9.38
C HIS A 184 15.86 -3.34 -9.97
N LEU A 185 14.57 -3.62 -9.72
CA LEU A 185 13.90 -4.82 -10.19
C LEU A 185 13.72 -4.75 -11.71
N LEU A 186 13.32 -3.57 -12.20
CA LEU A 186 13.19 -3.33 -13.64
C LEU A 186 14.54 -3.38 -14.34
N ASN A 187 15.62 -2.89 -13.70
CA ASN A 187 16.95 -3.07 -14.27
C ASN A 187 17.39 -4.54 -14.36
N LEU A 188 17.09 -5.35 -13.34
CA LEU A 188 17.38 -6.78 -13.36
C LEU A 188 16.55 -7.50 -14.43
N ALA A 189 15.24 -7.22 -14.50
CA ALA A 189 14.34 -7.82 -15.48
C ALA A 189 14.67 -7.41 -16.93
N TYR A 190 15.30 -6.25 -17.13
CA TYR A 190 15.79 -5.85 -18.45
C TYR A 190 16.93 -6.77 -18.96
N GLU A 191 17.70 -7.39 -18.06
CA GLU A 191 18.87 -8.23 -18.38
C GLU A 191 18.61 -9.73 -18.17
N ASP A 192 17.53 -10.09 -17.47
CA ASP A 192 17.21 -11.47 -17.07
C ASP A 192 15.84 -11.90 -17.62
N ASP A 193 15.86 -12.76 -18.64
CA ASP A 193 14.66 -13.31 -19.28
C ASP A 193 13.76 -14.08 -18.32
N ALA A 194 14.33 -14.79 -17.33
CA ALA A 194 13.53 -15.53 -16.36
C ALA A 194 12.77 -14.57 -15.44
N LEU A 195 13.41 -13.50 -14.99
CA LEU A 195 12.76 -12.45 -14.21
C LEU A 195 11.74 -11.67 -15.04
N SER A 196 12.06 -11.31 -16.29
CA SER A 196 11.12 -10.66 -17.21
C SER A 196 9.85 -11.49 -17.42
N ARG A 197 9.99 -12.81 -17.65
CA ARG A 197 8.84 -13.73 -17.73
C ARG A 197 8.06 -13.82 -16.42
N ALA A 198 8.74 -13.82 -15.27
CA ALA A 198 8.10 -13.84 -13.97
C ALA A 198 7.22 -12.58 -13.75
N LEU A 199 7.73 -11.40 -14.11
CA LEU A 199 6.96 -10.16 -14.02
C LEU A 199 5.81 -10.12 -15.02
N SER A 200 6.02 -10.57 -16.25
CA SER A 200 5.00 -10.57 -17.31
C SER A 200 3.81 -11.49 -16.99
N ARG A 201 4.05 -12.57 -16.23
CA ARG A 201 3.00 -13.52 -15.80
C ARG A 201 2.31 -13.12 -14.50
N ALA A 202 2.83 -12.12 -13.78
CA ALA A 202 2.28 -11.71 -12.50
C ALA A 202 0.87 -11.13 -12.66
N ASP A 203 0.03 -11.36 -11.65
CA ASP A 203 -1.33 -10.81 -11.63
C ASP A 203 -1.32 -9.30 -11.42
N LEU A 204 -0.35 -8.81 -10.63
CA LEU A 204 -0.15 -7.39 -10.38
C LEU A 204 1.34 -7.07 -10.28
N VAL A 205 1.75 -5.99 -10.93
CA VAL A 205 3.06 -5.36 -10.76
C VAL A 205 2.82 -3.91 -10.32
N LEU A 206 2.85 -3.65 -9.02
CA LEU A 206 2.51 -2.35 -8.45
C LEU A 206 3.72 -1.40 -8.51
N PRO A 207 3.54 -0.10 -8.77
CA PRO A 207 4.65 0.85 -8.73
C PRO A 207 5.25 0.89 -7.31
N ASP A 208 6.56 1.14 -7.21
CA ASP A 208 7.24 1.36 -5.94
C ASP A 208 8.42 2.33 -6.13
N GLY A 209 8.20 3.55 -5.65
CA GLY A 209 9.22 4.56 -5.44
C GLY A 209 9.32 5.59 -6.56
N ILE A 210 10.02 6.68 -6.25
CA ILE A 210 10.11 7.86 -7.11
C ILE A 210 10.69 7.57 -8.50
N GLY A 211 11.61 6.60 -8.62
CA GLY A 211 12.19 6.24 -9.91
C GLY A 211 11.12 5.79 -10.91
N VAL A 212 10.19 4.93 -10.49
CA VAL A 212 9.13 4.42 -11.37
C VAL A 212 8.14 5.52 -11.74
N ARG A 213 7.83 6.43 -10.82
CA ARG A 213 7.04 7.63 -11.12
C ARG A 213 7.71 8.53 -12.14
N LEU A 214 9.02 8.78 -12.01
CA LEU A 214 9.78 9.54 -12.99
C LEU A 214 9.75 8.86 -14.36
N ALA A 215 9.98 7.54 -14.42
CA ALA A 215 9.91 6.79 -15.68
C ALA A 215 8.53 6.86 -16.35
N ALA A 216 7.44 6.75 -15.59
CA ALA A 216 6.10 6.90 -16.12
C ALA A 216 5.86 8.30 -16.71
N ARG A 217 6.24 9.36 -15.99
CA ARG A 217 6.12 10.74 -16.50
C ARG A 217 7.03 11.00 -17.70
N MET A 218 8.18 10.34 -17.77
CA MET A 218 9.04 10.39 -18.94
C MET A 218 8.31 9.85 -20.19
N ARG A 219 7.42 8.86 -20.03
CA ARG A 219 6.53 8.36 -21.08
C ARG A 219 5.22 9.16 -21.25
N GLY A 220 5.04 10.26 -20.52
CA GLY A 220 3.80 11.03 -20.53
C GLY A 220 2.66 10.36 -19.76
N VAL A 221 2.94 9.38 -18.91
CA VAL A 221 1.93 8.65 -18.13
C VAL A 221 1.85 9.17 -16.70
N GLU A 222 0.62 9.37 -16.21
CA GLU A 222 0.35 9.66 -14.81
C GLU A 222 0.11 8.37 -14.03
N LEU A 223 0.97 8.10 -13.04
CA LEU A 223 0.69 7.06 -12.03
C LEU A 223 -0.21 7.63 -10.95
N ARG A 224 -1.36 6.98 -10.74
CA ARG A 224 -2.35 7.40 -9.75
C ARG A 224 -1.75 7.38 -8.35
N HIS A 225 -1.22 6.25 -7.89
CA HIS A 225 -0.62 6.13 -6.56
C HIS A 225 0.78 5.47 -6.64
N ASN A 226 1.64 5.73 -5.65
CA ASN A 226 2.95 5.08 -5.56
C ASN A 226 2.89 3.64 -5.06
N VAL A 227 1.74 3.17 -4.53
CA VAL A 227 1.42 1.80 -4.03
C VAL A 227 2.62 0.98 -3.53
N ASN A 228 3.53 1.59 -2.77
CA ASN A 228 4.76 0.94 -2.35
C ASN A 228 4.48 -0.12 -1.26
N GLY A 229 5.37 -1.11 -1.15
CA GLY A 229 5.17 -2.19 -0.19
C GLY A 229 5.18 -1.74 1.28
N THR A 230 5.95 -0.71 1.60
CA THR A 230 6.11 -0.20 2.97
C THR A 230 4.88 0.50 3.51
N ASP A 231 4.20 1.31 2.70
CA ASP A 231 3.00 2.05 3.09
C ASP A 231 1.74 1.20 2.90
N LEU A 232 1.74 0.28 1.92
CA LEU A 232 0.63 -0.66 1.73
C LEU A 232 0.53 -1.66 2.89
N PHE A 233 1.65 -2.09 3.47
CA PHE A 233 1.69 -3.21 4.42
C PHE A 233 0.80 -3.04 5.66
N PRO A 234 0.81 -1.92 6.39
CA PRO A 234 -0.11 -1.75 7.54
C PRO A 234 -1.59 -1.75 7.14
N LEU A 235 -1.92 -1.16 5.98
CA LEU A 235 -3.30 -1.13 5.46
C LEU A 235 -3.75 -2.54 5.03
N LEU A 236 -2.84 -3.28 4.42
CA LEU A 236 -3.03 -4.67 4.03
C LEU A 236 -3.31 -5.55 5.24
N CYS A 237 -2.50 -5.47 6.30
CA CYS A 237 -2.69 -6.26 7.51
C CYS A 237 -4.00 -5.94 8.21
N ARG A 238 -4.38 -4.65 8.33
CA ARG A 238 -5.68 -4.28 8.90
C ARG A 238 -6.84 -4.88 8.11
N ARG A 239 -6.82 -4.76 6.78
CA ARG A 239 -7.86 -5.34 5.92
C ARG A 239 -7.87 -6.87 5.99
N ALA A 240 -6.70 -7.51 6.11
CA ALA A 240 -6.59 -8.96 6.29
C ALA A 240 -7.24 -9.41 7.62
N ALA A 241 -6.98 -8.70 8.72
CA ALA A 241 -7.61 -8.97 10.01
C ALA A 241 -9.14 -8.80 9.94
N GLU A 242 -9.63 -7.71 9.35
CA GLU A 242 -11.08 -7.48 9.13
C GLU A 242 -11.76 -8.59 8.33
N ARG A 243 -11.02 -9.24 7.42
CA ARG A 243 -11.52 -10.32 6.56
C ARG A 243 -11.20 -11.72 7.08
N GLY A 244 -10.56 -11.84 8.24
CA GLY A 244 -10.12 -13.12 8.80
C GLY A 244 -9.17 -13.88 7.86
N VAL A 245 -8.32 -13.17 7.12
CA VAL A 245 -7.34 -13.77 6.19
C VAL A 245 -5.99 -13.89 6.90
N PRO A 246 -5.43 -15.11 7.05
CA PRO A 246 -4.13 -15.31 7.67
C PRO A 246 -3.00 -14.63 6.88
N VAL A 247 -2.03 -14.05 7.61
CA VAL A 247 -0.83 -13.42 7.05
C VAL A 247 0.41 -14.22 7.42
N VAL A 248 1.15 -14.68 6.42
CA VAL A 248 2.40 -15.45 6.59
C VAL A 248 3.59 -14.59 6.19
N LEU A 249 4.65 -14.58 7.00
CA LEU A 249 5.88 -13.82 6.74
C LEU A 249 7.04 -14.77 6.42
N VAL A 250 7.60 -14.69 5.22
CA VAL A 250 8.72 -15.54 4.77
C VAL A 250 9.85 -14.68 4.21
N GLY A 251 10.96 -14.50 4.94
CA GLY A 251 12.02 -13.63 4.46
C GLY A 251 12.96 -13.12 5.52
N ALA A 252 13.87 -12.24 5.09
CA ALA A 252 14.90 -11.61 5.91
C ALA A 252 15.81 -12.64 6.63
N ARG A 253 16.62 -12.14 7.57
CA ARG A 253 17.46 -12.98 8.43
C ARG A 253 16.62 -13.62 9.54
N GLU A 254 17.18 -14.64 10.17
CA GLU A 254 16.61 -15.27 11.35
C GLU A 254 16.27 -14.22 12.43
N GLY A 255 15.09 -14.34 13.05
CA GLY A 255 14.58 -13.43 14.06
C GLY A 255 13.94 -12.15 13.53
N ILE A 256 14.09 -11.79 12.24
CA ILE A 256 13.48 -10.56 11.70
C ILE A 256 11.96 -10.75 11.52
N ALA A 257 11.55 -11.85 10.88
CA ALA A 257 10.13 -12.10 10.61
C ALA A 257 9.33 -12.32 11.90
N GLU A 258 9.94 -12.93 12.91
CA GLU A 258 9.40 -13.11 14.26
C GLU A 258 9.15 -11.74 14.93
N ARG A 259 10.11 -10.81 14.83
CA ARG A 259 9.92 -9.44 15.33
C ARG A 259 8.82 -8.70 14.59
N CYS A 260 8.72 -8.88 13.27
CA CYS A 260 7.59 -8.32 12.51
C CYS A 260 6.25 -8.86 13.00
N ALA A 261 6.13 -10.18 13.21
CA ALA A 261 4.90 -10.80 13.71
C ALA A 261 4.55 -10.33 15.13
N ALA A 262 5.54 -10.21 16.03
CA ALA A 262 5.32 -9.70 17.38
C ALA A 262 4.79 -8.26 17.34
N ARG A 263 5.39 -7.40 16.51
CA ARG A 263 4.91 -6.02 16.31
C ARG A 263 3.52 -5.97 15.69
N LEU A 264 3.24 -6.78 14.67
CA LEU A 264 1.91 -6.85 14.05
C LEU A 264 0.83 -7.22 15.07
N ARG A 265 1.07 -8.23 15.92
CA ARG A 265 0.10 -8.64 16.95
C ARG A 265 -0.10 -7.58 18.03
N ALA A 266 0.91 -6.77 18.31
CA ALA A 266 0.78 -5.64 19.22
C ALA A 266 -0.03 -4.49 18.58
N ASP A 267 0.21 -4.20 17.29
CA ASP A 267 -0.45 -3.10 16.57
C ASP A 267 -1.88 -3.46 16.12
N ILE A 268 -2.16 -4.75 15.87
CA ILE A 268 -3.42 -5.30 15.35
C ILE A 268 -3.72 -6.62 16.09
N PRO A 269 -4.37 -6.60 17.26
CA PRO A 269 -4.60 -7.81 18.07
C PRO A 269 -5.35 -8.94 17.35
N GLU A 270 -6.20 -8.61 16.38
CA GLU A 270 -7.02 -9.56 15.61
C GLU A 270 -6.27 -10.20 14.43
N ILE A 271 -5.02 -9.81 14.17
CA ILE A 271 -4.25 -10.35 13.05
C ILE A 271 -3.89 -11.83 13.28
N ASP A 272 -4.29 -12.70 12.36
CA ASP A 272 -3.83 -14.08 12.36
C ASP A 272 -2.50 -14.18 11.61
N VAL A 273 -1.45 -14.59 12.33
CA VAL A 273 -0.12 -14.88 11.80
C VAL A 273 0.22 -16.32 12.18
N PRO A 274 -0.18 -17.32 11.37
CA PRO A 274 -0.10 -18.72 11.77
C PRO A 274 1.35 -19.22 11.87
N PHE A 275 2.25 -18.66 11.05
CA PHE A 275 3.69 -18.88 11.18
C PHE A 275 4.52 -17.82 10.45
N VAL A 276 5.81 -17.83 10.76
CA VAL A 276 6.85 -17.06 10.07
C VAL A 276 8.04 -17.95 9.71
N SER A 277 8.89 -17.48 8.80
CA SER A 277 10.14 -18.16 8.45
C SER A 277 11.19 -17.17 7.92
N HIS A 278 12.46 -17.44 8.19
CA HIS A 278 13.56 -16.69 7.60
C HIS A 278 13.66 -16.93 6.08
N GLY A 279 14.33 -16.03 5.36
CA GLY A 279 14.44 -16.13 3.91
C GLY A 279 15.47 -17.16 3.40
N PHE A 280 16.48 -17.51 4.19
CA PHE A 280 17.64 -18.31 3.77
C PHE A 280 17.33 -19.82 3.70
N LEU A 281 16.38 -20.19 2.85
CA LEU A 281 15.88 -21.55 2.71
C LEU A 281 16.63 -22.32 1.62
N GLY A 282 17.00 -23.57 1.90
CA GLY A 282 17.30 -24.56 0.86
C GLY A 282 16.03 -25.07 0.16
N GLU A 283 16.19 -25.97 -0.80
CA GLU A 283 15.05 -26.54 -1.55
C GLU A 283 14.05 -27.27 -0.62
N ALA A 284 14.55 -28.11 0.29
CA ALA A 284 13.70 -28.85 1.23
C ALA A 284 12.91 -27.90 2.14
N GLY A 285 13.56 -26.86 2.67
CA GLY A 285 12.91 -25.83 3.48
C GLY A 285 11.86 -25.05 2.68
N SER A 286 12.16 -24.70 1.42
CA SER A 286 11.22 -24.00 0.54
C SER A 286 9.96 -24.84 0.26
N ARG A 287 10.12 -26.14 -0.02
CA ARG A 287 8.99 -27.08 -0.20
C ARG A 287 8.18 -27.25 1.08
N HIS A 288 8.84 -27.33 2.24
CA HIS A 288 8.15 -27.42 3.52
C HIS A 288 7.30 -26.18 3.80
N ILE A 289 7.84 -24.97 3.60
CA ILE A 289 7.08 -23.73 3.74
C ILE A 289 5.92 -23.67 2.75
N ALA A 290 6.13 -24.06 1.50
CA ALA A 290 5.08 -24.09 0.48
C ALA A 290 3.96 -25.10 0.79
N ALA A 291 4.27 -26.24 1.39
CA ALA A 291 3.26 -27.18 1.87
C ALA A 291 2.40 -26.55 2.97
N ARG A 292 3.05 -25.96 4.00
CA ARG A 292 2.35 -25.28 5.09
C ARG A 292 1.46 -24.13 4.63
N VAL A 293 1.89 -23.37 3.63
CA VAL A 293 1.06 -22.32 3.02
C VAL A 293 -0.19 -22.91 2.35
N ARG A 294 -0.04 -24.01 1.59
CA ARG A 294 -1.17 -24.67 0.91
C ARG A 294 -2.16 -25.26 1.90
N ASP A 295 -1.69 -25.80 3.02
CA ASP A 295 -2.55 -26.38 4.06
C ASP A 295 -3.49 -25.35 4.70
N LEU A 296 -3.18 -24.05 4.60
CA LEU A 296 -4.08 -22.97 5.07
C LEU A 296 -5.32 -22.80 4.18
N GLY A 297 -5.26 -23.21 2.91
CA GLY A 297 -6.32 -23.01 1.91
C GLY A 297 -6.53 -21.56 1.45
N ARG A 298 -6.37 -20.58 2.36
CA ARG A 298 -6.40 -19.14 2.05
C ARG A 298 -5.41 -18.41 2.94
N ALA A 299 -4.52 -17.63 2.34
CA ALA A 299 -3.55 -16.82 3.06
C ALA A 299 -2.99 -15.67 2.21
N ILE A 300 -2.46 -14.65 2.86
CA ILE A 300 -1.58 -13.64 2.26
C ILE A 300 -0.15 -13.97 2.69
N VAL A 301 0.74 -14.24 1.73
CA VAL A 301 2.14 -14.59 1.99
C VAL A 301 3.04 -13.45 1.55
N LEU A 302 3.78 -12.88 2.49
CA LEU A 302 4.76 -11.83 2.22
C LEU A 302 6.15 -12.44 2.12
N VAL A 303 6.79 -12.29 0.96
CA VAL A 303 8.11 -12.86 0.65
C VAL A 303 9.16 -11.75 0.62
N GLY A 304 10.00 -11.70 1.65
CA GLY A 304 11.04 -10.67 1.84
C GLY A 304 12.45 -11.22 1.63
N MET A 305 12.75 -11.75 0.45
CA MET A 305 14.06 -12.39 0.17
C MET A 305 15.01 -11.54 -0.67
N GLY A 306 14.53 -10.41 -1.20
CA GLY A 306 15.25 -9.56 -2.14
C GLY A 306 15.19 -10.06 -3.58
N SER A 307 15.23 -9.13 -4.52
CA SER A 307 15.19 -9.44 -5.96
C SER A 307 16.55 -9.89 -6.48
N PRO A 308 16.61 -10.85 -7.43
CA PRO A 308 15.49 -11.52 -8.11
C PRO A 308 14.95 -12.76 -7.35
N ARG A 309 15.54 -13.11 -6.20
CA ARG A 309 15.27 -14.40 -5.53
C ARG A 309 13.81 -14.56 -5.14
N GLN A 310 13.20 -13.52 -4.58
CA GLN A 310 11.82 -13.57 -4.10
C GLN A 310 10.80 -13.78 -5.22
N GLU A 311 11.01 -13.14 -6.38
CA GLU A 311 10.10 -13.25 -7.53
C GLU A 311 10.13 -14.68 -8.09
N LEU A 312 11.33 -15.20 -8.31
CA LEU A 312 11.52 -16.57 -8.82
C LEU A 312 11.07 -17.63 -7.81
N TRP A 313 11.33 -17.41 -6.51
CA TRP A 313 10.88 -18.31 -5.44
C TRP A 313 9.36 -18.38 -5.35
N ALA A 314 8.67 -17.23 -5.44
CA ALA A 314 7.20 -17.18 -5.42
C ALA A 314 6.60 -18.01 -6.55
N TRP A 315 7.11 -17.85 -7.78
CA TRP A 315 6.67 -18.64 -8.93
C TRP A 315 6.97 -20.13 -8.77
N ARG A 316 8.17 -20.47 -8.33
CA ARG A 316 8.61 -21.87 -8.23
C ARG A 316 7.84 -22.66 -7.16
N HIS A 317 7.47 -22.02 -6.05
CA HIS A 317 6.98 -22.73 -4.88
C HIS A 317 5.53 -22.46 -4.52
N LEU A 318 4.98 -21.32 -4.93
CA LEU A 318 3.63 -20.91 -4.51
C LEU A 318 2.68 -20.64 -5.67
N ALA A 319 3.12 -20.61 -6.94
CA ALA A 319 2.24 -20.28 -8.07
C ALA A 319 0.97 -21.13 -8.12
N ASP A 320 1.06 -22.42 -7.78
CA ASP A 320 -0.08 -23.35 -7.84
C ASP A 320 -0.90 -23.41 -6.53
N ALA A 321 -0.61 -22.53 -5.55
CA ALA A 321 -1.33 -22.47 -4.29
C ALA A 321 -2.65 -21.69 -4.44
N GLY A 322 -3.70 -22.35 -4.91
CA GLY A 322 -5.06 -21.80 -4.96
C GLY A 322 -5.50 -21.20 -3.62
N GLY A 323 -6.21 -20.08 -3.66
CA GLY A 323 -6.68 -19.32 -2.49
C GLY A 323 -5.63 -18.43 -1.83
N VAL A 324 -4.37 -18.47 -2.28
CA VAL A 324 -3.26 -17.71 -1.70
C VAL A 324 -2.94 -16.46 -2.54
N THR A 325 -2.63 -15.35 -1.87
CA THR A 325 -2.03 -14.17 -2.51
C THR A 325 -0.59 -14.00 -2.02
N VAL A 326 0.37 -13.96 -2.94
CA VAL A 326 1.81 -13.85 -2.63
C VAL A 326 2.31 -12.47 -3.04
N LEU A 327 2.93 -11.74 -2.12
CA LEU A 327 3.54 -10.43 -2.39
C LEU A 327 5.05 -10.50 -2.14
N THR A 328 5.85 -10.05 -3.10
CA THR A 328 7.31 -9.98 -2.93
C THR A 328 7.76 -8.61 -2.43
N VAL A 329 8.08 -8.50 -1.15
CA VAL A 329 8.17 -7.22 -0.43
C VAL A 329 9.59 -6.71 -0.18
N GLY A 330 10.61 -7.44 -0.65
CA GLY A 330 12.00 -7.02 -0.51
C GLY A 330 12.41 -6.83 0.95
N GLY A 331 13.02 -5.67 1.24
CA GLY A 331 13.50 -5.33 2.58
C GLY A 331 12.45 -4.75 3.53
N LEU A 332 11.16 -4.97 3.28
CA LEU A 332 10.07 -4.50 4.14
C LEU A 332 10.26 -4.93 5.60
N PHE A 333 10.61 -6.20 5.82
CA PHE A 333 10.71 -6.77 7.16
C PHE A 333 11.81 -6.10 8.00
N ASP A 334 12.97 -5.80 7.40
CA ASP A 334 14.06 -5.10 8.12
C ASP A 334 13.61 -3.72 8.63
N MET A 335 12.81 -3.00 7.83
CA MET A 335 12.29 -1.68 8.21
C MET A 335 11.18 -1.80 9.26
N PHE A 336 10.23 -2.72 9.07
CA PHE A 336 9.10 -2.88 9.98
C PHE A 336 9.51 -3.44 11.34
N SER A 337 10.49 -4.36 11.37
CA SER A 337 11.04 -4.89 12.62
C SER A 337 11.90 -3.90 13.39
N GLY A 338 12.19 -2.72 12.80
CA GLY A 338 13.13 -1.73 13.36
C GLY A 338 14.60 -2.14 13.26
N ALA A 339 14.95 -3.16 12.46
CA ALA A 339 16.35 -3.56 12.26
C ALA A 339 17.11 -2.53 11.43
N ILE A 340 16.41 -1.86 10.51
CA ILE A 340 16.90 -0.72 9.75
C ILE A 340 15.95 0.44 10.00
N ALA A 341 16.49 1.60 10.36
CA ALA A 341 15.69 2.81 10.53
C ALA A 341 15.07 3.22 9.19
N ARG A 342 13.74 3.37 9.16
CA ARG A 342 13.05 3.99 8.02
C ARG A 342 13.45 5.46 7.91
N ALA A 343 13.40 6.01 6.69
CA ALA A 343 13.70 7.42 6.46
C ALA A 343 12.76 8.34 7.28
N PRO A 344 13.28 9.42 7.89
CA PRO A 344 12.42 10.44 8.51
C PRO A 344 11.39 11.01 7.54
N ASP A 345 10.27 11.52 8.04
CA ASP A 345 9.18 12.07 7.19
C ASP A 345 9.68 13.10 6.19
N ALA A 346 10.56 14.01 6.62
CA ALA A 346 11.13 15.04 5.76
C ALA A 346 11.86 14.49 4.52
N TRP A 347 12.46 13.30 4.61
CA TRP A 347 13.12 12.63 3.48
C TRP A 347 12.11 11.88 2.61
N ARG A 348 11.13 11.22 3.23
CA ARG A 348 10.05 10.51 2.53
C ARG A 348 9.24 11.48 1.68
N GLU A 349 8.92 12.66 2.22
CA GLU A 349 8.13 13.72 1.59
C GLU A 349 8.72 14.29 0.30
N VAL A 350 10.02 14.13 0.09
CA VAL A 350 10.71 14.55 -1.15
C VAL A 350 11.18 13.37 -1.99
N GLY A 351 10.73 12.14 -1.66
CA GLY A 351 11.10 10.94 -2.39
C GLY A 351 12.57 10.51 -2.20
N LEU A 352 13.25 10.98 -1.15
CA LEU A 352 14.67 10.67 -0.86
C LEU A 352 14.87 9.45 0.04
N GLU A 353 13.86 8.60 0.21
CA GLU A 353 13.97 7.37 1.01
C GLU A 353 15.08 6.44 0.50
N TRP A 354 15.36 6.45 -0.81
CA TRP A 354 16.48 5.71 -1.40
C TRP A 354 17.85 6.23 -0.93
N ALA A 355 18.00 7.55 -0.78
CA ALA A 355 19.25 8.18 -0.35
C ALA A 355 19.49 7.94 1.15
N TRP A 356 18.42 7.98 1.96
CA TRP A 356 18.49 7.53 3.35
C TRP A 356 18.94 6.07 3.45
N ARG A 357 18.40 5.19 2.60
CA ARG A 357 18.79 3.78 2.58
C ARG A 357 20.25 3.57 2.14
N LEU A 358 20.75 4.40 1.22
CA LEU A 358 22.18 4.42 0.88
C LEU A 358 23.03 4.83 2.08
N LEU A 359 22.60 5.83 2.85
CA LEU A 359 23.32 6.28 4.04
C LEU A 359 23.39 5.20 5.13
N MET A 360 22.31 4.44 5.32
CA MET A 360 22.25 3.36 6.31
C MET A 360 23.07 2.12 5.91
N GLU A 361 23.16 1.82 4.61
CA GLU A 361 23.85 0.63 4.11
C GLU A 361 24.76 0.93 2.89
N PRO A 362 25.78 1.80 3.02
CA PRO A 362 26.48 2.38 1.87
C PRO A 362 27.15 1.33 0.99
N ARG A 363 27.87 0.36 1.58
CA ARG A 363 28.54 -0.71 0.82
C ARG A 363 27.57 -1.60 0.07
N ARG A 364 26.45 -1.96 0.71
CA ARG A 364 25.45 -2.88 0.14
C ARG A 364 24.61 -2.19 -0.94
N MET A 365 24.32 -0.91 -0.77
CA MET A 365 23.38 -0.16 -1.62
C MET A 365 24.04 0.71 -2.69
N ALA A 366 25.36 0.98 -2.60
CA ALA A 366 26.07 1.87 -3.53
C ALA A 366 25.87 1.48 -4.99
N ARG A 367 26.14 0.22 -5.37
CA ARG A 367 25.96 -0.23 -6.76
C ARG A 367 24.52 -0.05 -7.24
N ARG A 368 23.54 -0.41 -6.39
CA ARG A 368 22.12 -0.31 -6.70
C ARG A 368 21.68 1.12 -7.00
N TYR A 369 22.16 2.11 -6.24
CA TYR A 369 21.69 3.49 -6.39
C TYR A 369 22.61 4.37 -7.23
N VAL A 370 23.93 4.32 -7.03
CA VAL A 370 24.89 5.17 -7.75
C VAL A 370 25.01 4.78 -9.22
N VAL A 371 25.01 3.48 -9.51
CA VAL A 371 25.08 2.98 -10.90
C VAL A 371 23.69 2.64 -11.42
N GLY A 372 22.89 1.94 -10.61
CA GLY A 372 21.58 1.46 -11.04
C GLY A 372 20.56 2.56 -11.32
N ASN A 373 20.49 3.64 -10.53
CA ASN A 373 19.49 4.69 -10.77
C ASN A 373 19.76 5.46 -12.09
N PRO A 374 20.99 5.92 -12.39
CA PRO A 374 21.28 6.53 -13.69
C PRO A 374 21.01 5.59 -14.87
N LEU A 375 21.40 4.31 -14.76
CA LEU A 375 21.11 3.31 -15.79
C LEU A 375 19.60 3.14 -16.02
N PHE A 376 18.83 3.07 -14.93
CA PHE A 376 17.37 2.96 -15.00
C PHE A 376 16.75 4.17 -15.71
N LEU A 377 17.18 5.40 -15.36
CA LEU A 377 16.70 6.61 -16.02
C LEU A 377 17.11 6.65 -17.49
N GLY A 378 18.33 6.24 -17.84
CA GLY A 378 18.78 6.11 -19.22
C GLY A 378 17.90 5.15 -20.04
N ARG A 379 17.57 3.98 -19.48
CA ARG A 379 16.63 3.02 -20.10
C ARG A 379 15.22 3.58 -20.24
N ALA A 380 14.72 4.27 -19.22
CA ALA A 380 13.41 4.92 -19.26
C ALA A 380 13.35 6.00 -20.35
N LEU A 381 14.44 6.76 -20.54
CA LEU A 381 14.57 7.74 -21.61
C LEU A 381 14.61 7.08 -23.00
N ALA A 382 15.38 6.01 -23.16
CA ALA A 382 15.50 5.29 -24.43
C ALA A 382 14.19 4.63 -24.88
N THR A 383 13.39 4.15 -23.92
CA THR A 383 12.09 3.49 -24.19
C THR A 383 10.92 4.46 -24.32
N ARG A 384 11.16 5.79 -24.31
CA ARG A 384 10.12 6.82 -24.52
C ARG A 384 9.38 6.71 -25.85
N GLY A 385 10.04 6.27 -26.91
CA GLY A 385 9.51 6.25 -28.28
C GLY A 385 9.08 4.89 -28.80
N ALA A 386 9.32 3.82 -28.05
CA ALA A 386 8.95 2.47 -28.45
C ALA A 386 7.64 2.06 -27.74
N LEU A 387 6.67 1.57 -28.53
CA LEU A 387 5.35 1.04 -28.14
C LEU A 387 4.19 2.05 -28.24
N THR A 388 3.85 2.42 -29.47
CA THR A 388 2.46 2.38 -29.96
C THR A 388 1.93 0.95 -29.83
N PRO A 389 0.63 0.75 -29.53
CA PRO A 389 0.08 -0.57 -29.20
C PRO A 389 0.22 -1.52 -30.40
N ALA A 390 0.62 -2.77 -30.13
CA ALA A 390 0.32 -3.86 -31.04
C ALA A 390 -1.20 -4.06 -31.03
N THR A 391 -1.88 -3.39 -31.95
CA THR A 391 -3.25 -3.71 -32.35
C THR A 391 -3.18 -4.91 -33.28
N THR A 392 -3.53 -6.09 -32.81
CA THR A 392 -4.31 -7.07 -33.60
C THR A 392 -5.01 -8.04 -32.66
#